data_AF-A0A542IYY4-F1
#
_entry.id   AF-A0A542IYY4-F1
#
_cell.length_a   1.000
_cell.length_b   1.000
_cell.length_c   1.000
_cell.angle_alpha   90.00
_cell.angle_beta   90.00
_cell.angle_gamma   90.00
#
_symmetry.space_group_name_H-M   'P 1'
#
loop_
_entity.id
_entity.type
_entity.pdbx_description
1 polymer ?
#
loop_
_entity_poly.entity_id
_entity_poly.type
_entity_poly.pdbx_seq_one_letter_code
_entity_poly.pdbx_strand_id
1 'polypeptide(L)'
;MTYFLEYIIPAASADAEFEFPHDEINSGTTIPLSETDAEVVHTPDLPARTGIIGATVPEAKLEAEQLITHSRASEASLYFDPSNSLQAGVGTLVATFSEGRGWQDA
;
A
#
# COMPACT_ATOMS: atom_id res chain seq x y z
N MET A 1 16.87 -10.57 -2.58
CA MET A 1 16.44 -9.96 -1.29
C MET A 1 14.95 -9.64 -1.38
N THR A 2 14.27 -9.41 -0.25
CA THR A 2 12.84 -9.05 -0.26
C THR A 2 12.68 -7.70 0.40
N TYR A 3 12.03 -6.78 -0.32
CA TYR A 3 11.70 -5.45 0.17
C TYR A 3 10.19 -5.26 0.18
N PHE A 4 9.71 -4.34 1.01
CA PHE A 4 8.33 -3.90 1.01
C PHE A 4 8.26 -2.39 0.92
N LEU A 5 7.43 -1.91 0.01
CA LEU A 5 7.04 -0.53 -0.10
C LEU A 5 5.76 -0.31 0.70
N GLU A 6 5.78 0.59 1.66
CA GLU A 6 4.60 1.07 2.38
C GLU A 6 4.27 2.50 1.98
N TYR A 7 3.00 2.75 1.67
CA TYR A 7 2.53 4.05 1.19
C TYR A 7 1.02 4.16 1.36
N ILE A 8 0.50 5.38 1.27
CA ILE A 8 -0.93 5.68 1.32
C ILE A 8 -1.36 6.15 -0.07
N ILE A 9 -2.39 5.50 -0.60
CA ILE A 9 -3.02 5.88 -1.86
C ILE A 9 -4.18 6.82 -1.50
N PRO A 10 -4.08 8.12 -1.79
CA PRO A 10 -5.19 9.03 -1.57
C PRO A 10 -6.29 8.78 -2.61
N ALA A 11 -7.53 9.11 -2.24
CA ALA A 11 -8.64 9.13 -3.17
C ALA A 11 -8.37 10.04 -4.39
N ALA A 12 -9.04 9.75 -5.51
CA ALA A 12 -8.80 10.45 -6.77
C ALA A 12 -9.19 11.94 -6.76
N SER A 13 -10.09 12.33 -5.84
CA SER A 13 -10.56 13.71 -5.63
C SER A 13 -11.04 13.87 -4.20
N ALA A 14 -11.19 15.11 -3.72
CA ALA A 14 -11.66 15.41 -2.37
C ALA A 14 -13.06 14.84 -2.07
N ASP A 15 -13.90 14.67 -3.08
CA ASP A 15 -15.25 14.11 -2.97
C ASP A 15 -15.32 12.61 -3.34
N ALA A 16 -14.18 11.96 -3.57
CA ALA A 16 -14.11 10.53 -3.85
C ALA A 16 -13.61 9.77 -2.63
N GLU A 17 -14.07 8.53 -2.46
CA GLU A 17 -13.69 7.65 -1.36
C GLU A 17 -13.50 6.23 -1.88
N PHE A 18 -12.77 5.41 -1.12
CA PHE A 18 -12.74 3.98 -1.32
C PHE A 18 -13.87 3.33 -0.53
N GLU A 19 -14.61 2.45 -1.20
CA GLU A 19 -15.75 1.73 -0.64
C GLU A 19 -15.38 0.27 -0.39
N PHE A 20 -15.52 -0.16 0.86
CA PHE A 20 -15.29 -1.55 1.26
C PHE A 20 -16.59 -2.12 1.84
N PRO A 21 -17.16 -3.19 1.25
CA PRO A 21 -18.26 -3.88 1.89
C PRO A 21 -17.79 -4.50 3.21
N HIS A 22 -18.54 -4.24 4.27
CA HIS A 22 -18.36 -4.81 5.59
C HIS A 22 -19.56 -5.71 5.89
N ASP A 23 -19.34 -7.03 5.81
CA ASP A 23 -20.35 -8.04 6.13
C ASP A 23 -19.84 -8.90 7.31
N GLU A 24 -20.34 -8.63 8.51
CA GLU A 24 -20.04 -9.43 9.70
C GLU A 24 -20.80 -10.77 9.74
N ILE A 25 -21.89 -10.89 8.97
CA ILE A 25 -22.75 -12.09 8.96
C ILE A 25 -22.10 -13.20 8.14
N ASN A 26 -21.44 -12.85 7.02
CA ASN A 26 -20.83 -13.80 6.09
C ASN A 26 -19.31 -13.64 5.97
N SER A 27 -18.61 -13.52 7.10
CA SER A 27 -17.14 -13.43 7.13
C SER A 27 -16.47 -14.57 6.34
N GLY A 28 -15.61 -14.22 5.39
CA GLY A 28 -14.79 -15.18 4.62
C GLY A 28 -15.45 -15.78 3.37
N THR A 29 -16.65 -15.33 2.97
CA THR A 29 -17.29 -15.74 1.71
C THR A 29 -17.38 -14.56 0.74
N THR A 30 -17.02 -14.78 -0.53
CA THR A 30 -17.24 -13.78 -1.58
C THR A 30 -18.71 -13.80 -1.98
N ILE A 31 -19.49 -12.81 -1.54
CA ILE A 31 -20.87 -12.61 -1.96
C ILE A 31 -20.91 -11.42 -2.93
N PRO A 32 -21.60 -11.50 -4.07
CA PRO A 32 -21.80 -10.35 -4.94
C PRO A 32 -22.43 -9.19 -4.18
N LEU A 33 -21.89 -7.99 -4.32
CA LEU A 33 -22.40 -6.76 -3.67
C LEU A 33 -23.90 -6.51 -3.92
N SER A 34 -24.43 -6.95 -5.05
CA SER A 34 -25.85 -6.85 -5.39
C SER A 34 -26.76 -7.81 -4.60
N GLU A 35 -26.19 -8.75 -3.86
CA GLU A 35 -26.89 -9.83 -3.16
C GLU A 35 -26.75 -9.75 -1.63
N THR A 36 -26.16 -8.66 -1.11
CA THR A 36 -25.97 -8.42 0.34
C THR A 36 -26.33 -6.98 0.71
N ASP A 37 -26.99 -6.80 1.86
CA ASP A 37 -27.26 -5.48 2.47
C ASP A 37 -26.08 -5.08 3.39
N ALA A 38 -24.86 -5.36 2.93
CA ALA A 38 -23.64 -5.13 3.69
C ALA A 38 -23.43 -3.62 3.91
N GLU A 39 -23.06 -3.24 5.13
CA GLU A 39 -22.68 -1.86 5.43
C GLU A 39 -21.43 -1.51 4.62
N VAL A 40 -21.37 -0.31 4.04
CA VAL A 40 -20.21 0.13 3.27
C VAL A 40 -19.34 1.03 4.14
N VAL A 41 -18.06 0.66 4.27
CA VAL A 41 -17.05 1.49 4.92
C VAL A 41 -16.40 2.36 3.87
N HIS A 42 -16.49 3.66 4.09
CA HIS A 42 -15.86 4.69 3.27
C HIS A 42 -14.55 5.14 3.90
N THR A 43 -13.49 5.27 3.09
CA THR A 43 -12.21 5.86 3.54
C THR A 43 -11.62 6.77 2.46
N PRO A 44 -11.07 7.93 2.84
CA PRO A 44 -10.37 8.81 1.89
C PRO A 44 -8.99 8.27 1.50
N ASP A 45 -8.43 7.37 2.31
CA ASP A 45 -7.07 6.87 2.21
C ASP A 45 -7.04 5.34 2.18
N LEU A 46 -6.26 4.78 1.25
CA LEU A 46 -6.05 3.34 1.13
C LEU A 46 -4.58 3.01 1.46
N PRO A 47 -4.30 2.42 2.63
CA PRO A 47 -2.95 1.96 2.96
C PRO A 47 -2.56 0.78 2.07
N ALA A 48 -1.34 0.82 1.53
CA ALA A 48 -0.79 -0.22 0.68
C ALA A 48 0.58 -0.69 1.19
N ARG A 49 0.80 -2.00 1.11
CA ARG A 49 2.11 -2.64 1.34
C ARG A 49 2.40 -3.61 0.21
N THR A 50 3.40 -3.27 -0.61
CA THR A 50 3.72 -3.99 -1.84
C THR A 50 5.08 -4.65 -1.74
N GLY A 51 5.16 -5.95 -1.99
CA GLY A 51 6.41 -6.72 -1.96
C GLY A 51 7.20 -6.58 -3.27
N ILE A 52 8.51 -6.35 -3.15
CA ILE A 52 9.48 -6.28 -4.25
C ILE A 52 10.52 -7.38 -4.00
N ILE A 53 10.42 -8.46 -4.77
CA ILE A 53 11.17 -9.71 -4.52
C ILE A 53 12.32 -9.84 -5.52
N GLY A 54 13.47 -10.29 -5.04
CA GLY A 54 14.63 -10.61 -5.89
C GLY A 54 15.47 -9.41 -6.31
N ALA A 55 15.14 -8.20 -5.85
CA ALA A 55 15.85 -6.98 -6.17
C ALA A 55 17.05 -6.73 -5.23
N THR A 56 17.97 -5.87 -5.67
CA THR A 56 18.92 -5.12 -4.84
C THR A 56 18.28 -3.82 -4.32
N VAL A 57 18.93 -3.09 -3.41
CA VAL A 57 18.39 -1.80 -2.91
C VAL A 57 18.12 -0.79 -4.04
N PRO A 58 19.04 -0.52 -4.99
CA PRO A 58 18.79 0.43 -6.07
C PRO A 58 17.63 -0.01 -7.00
N GLU A 59 17.55 -1.30 -7.32
CA GLU A 59 16.45 -1.86 -8.12
C GLU A 59 15.12 -1.75 -7.39
N ALA A 60 15.09 -2.03 -6.08
CA ALA A 60 13.89 -1.92 -5.27
C ALA A 60 13.37 -0.47 -5.20
N LYS A 61 14.26 0.52 -5.11
CA LYS A 61 13.90 1.95 -5.18
C LYS A 61 13.29 2.32 -6.53
N LEU A 62 13.87 1.83 -7.62
CA LEU A 62 13.37 2.10 -8.98
C LEU A 62 11.97 1.53 -9.19
N GLU A 63 11.75 0.27 -8.83
CA GLU A 63 10.42 -0.36 -8.92
C GLU A 63 9.42 0.34 -7.99
N ALA A 64 9.84 0.71 -6.79
CA ALA A 64 9.00 1.44 -5.85
C ALA A 64 8.57 2.82 -6.41
N GLU A 65 9.44 3.55 -7.10
CA GLU A 65 9.08 4.83 -7.73
C GLU A 65 8.00 4.68 -8.80
N GLN A 66 8.01 3.59 -9.58
CA GLN A 66 6.95 3.32 -10.56
C GLN A 66 5.60 3.15 -9.86
N LEU A 67 5.56 2.41 -8.75
CA LEU A 67 4.35 2.20 -7.95
C LEU A 67 3.83 3.50 -7.32
N ILE A 68 4.73 4.31 -6.75
CA ILE A 68 4.39 5.61 -6.16
C ILE A 68 3.81 6.54 -7.23
N THR A 69 4.48 6.66 -8.37
CA THR A 69 4.08 7.55 -9.48
C THR A 69 2.67 7.23 -9.99
N HIS A 70 2.29 5.94 -10.00
CA HIS A 70 0.97 5.51 -10.46
C HIS A 70 -0.11 5.47 -9.37
N SER A 71 0.24 5.73 -8.10
CA SER A 71 -0.68 5.65 -6.97
C SER A 71 -1.08 6.99 -6.35
N ARG A 72 -0.56 8.11 -6.87
CA ARG A 72 -0.77 9.47 -6.30
C ARG A 72 -0.23 9.65 -4.88
N ALA A 73 0.53 8.68 -4.36
CA ALA A 73 1.15 8.79 -3.06
C ALA A 73 2.26 9.85 -3.09
N SER A 74 2.27 10.75 -2.11
CA SER A 74 3.30 11.78 -1.97
C SER A 74 4.48 11.31 -1.11
N GLU A 75 4.29 10.26 -0.33
CA GLU A 75 5.28 9.71 0.60
C GLU A 75 5.24 8.18 0.60
N ALA A 76 6.39 7.57 0.81
CA ALA A 76 6.51 6.12 0.95
C ALA A 76 7.72 5.73 1.81
N SER A 77 7.70 4.51 2.34
CA SER A 77 8.80 3.92 3.10
C SER A 77 9.17 2.56 2.52
N LEU A 78 10.46 2.34 2.27
CA LEU A 78 10.99 1.08 1.77
C LEU A 78 11.64 0.31 2.92
N TYR A 79 11.16 -0.90 3.18
CA TYR A 79 11.67 -1.79 4.20
C TYR A 79 12.37 -2.98 3.57
N PHE A 80 13.47 -3.43 4.16
CA PHE A 80 14.04 -4.75 3.91
C PHE A 80 13.40 -5.74 4.88
N ASP A 81 12.69 -6.74 4.36
CA ASP A 81 12.02 -7.74 5.17
C ASP A 81 12.23 -9.15 4.57
N PRO A 82 13.21 -9.93 5.07
CA PRO A 82 13.45 -11.28 4.61
C PRO A 82 12.36 -12.28 5.03
N SER A 83 11.47 -11.91 5.96
CA SER A 83 10.37 -12.77 6.43
C SER A 83 9.17 -12.79 5.49
N ASN A 84 9.14 -11.89 4.50
CA ASN A 84 8.03 -11.75 3.54
C ASN A 84 6.68 -11.45 4.22
N SER A 85 6.66 -10.56 5.22
CA SER A 85 5.47 -10.24 5.99
C SER A 85 4.63 -9.15 5.33
N LEU A 86 3.31 -9.38 5.26
CA LEU A 86 2.32 -8.37 4.87
C LEU A 86 1.90 -7.47 6.04
N GLN A 87 2.40 -7.72 7.24
CA GLN A 87 2.11 -6.86 8.39
C GLN A 87 2.86 -5.52 8.24
N ALA A 88 2.13 -4.43 8.48
CA ALA A 88 2.69 -3.09 8.41
C ALA A 88 3.82 -2.87 9.43
N GLY A 89 4.82 -2.08 9.04
CA GLY A 89 5.99 -1.74 9.85
C GLY A 89 6.98 -2.89 10.06
N VAL A 90 6.76 -4.07 9.46
CA VAL A 90 7.70 -5.20 9.59
C VAL A 90 8.89 -5.01 8.65
N GLY A 91 10.08 -5.27 9.17
CA GLY A 91 11.36 -5.18 8.47
C GLY A 91 12.23 -4.04 8.99
N THR A 92 13.38 -3.84 8.33
CA THR A 92 14.29 -2.74 8.61
C THR A 92 14.04 -1.62 7.60
N LEU A 93 13.76 -0.40 8.07
CA LEU A 93 13.64 0.75 7.19
C LEU A 93 14.96 0.97 6.43
N VAL A 94 14.89 1.04 5.10
CA VAL A 94 16.03 1.23 4.20
C VAL A 94 16.07 2.67 3.70
N ALA A 95 14.92 3.19 3.28
CA ALA A 95 14.80 4.53 2.74
C ALA A 95 13.37 5.06 2.85
N THR A 96 13.23 6.37 2.84
CA THR A 96 11.95 7.08 2.75
C THR A 96 11.90 7.88 1.46
N PHE A 97 10.74 7.94 0.82
CA PHE A 97 10.49 8.77 -0.35
C PHE A 97 9.59 9.94 0.04
N SER A 98 9.90 11.13 -0.47
CA SER A 98 8.95 12.23 -0.51
C SER A 98 8.93 12.84 -1.91
N GLU A 99 7.74 13.18 -2.40
CA GLU A 99 7.58 13.93 -3.64
C GLU A 99 8.42 15.22 -3.61
N GLY A 100 9.11 15.51 -4.72
CA GLY A 100 10.01 16.66 -4.84
C GLY A 100 11.38 16.49 -4.15
N ARG A 101 11.57 15.51 -3.26
CA ARG A 101 12.86 15.22 -2.61
C ARG A 101 13.47 13.87 -3.02
N GLY A 102 12.68 12.94 -3.54
CA GLY A 102 13.13 11.60 -3.89
C GLY A 102 13.43 10.74 -2.67
N TRP A 103 14.23 9.68 -2.86
CA TRP A 103 14.65 8.78 -1.79
C TRP A 103 15.70 9.37 -0.86
N GLN A 104 15.52 9.14 0.43
CA GLN A 104 16.44 9.46 1.52
C GLN A 104 16.76 8.17 2.27
N ASP A 105 18.04 7.81 2.34
CA ASP A 105 18.47 6.64 3.10
C ASP A 105 18.25 6.84 4.60
N ALA A 106 17.93 5.75 5.30
CA ALA A 106 17.73 5.72 6.74
C ALA A 106 19.04 5.71 7.53
#